data_AF-A0A9D6A080-F1
#
_entry.id   AF-A0A9D6A080-F1
#
_cell.length_a   1.000
_cell.length_b   1.000
_cell.length_c   1.000
_cell.angle_alpha   90.00
_cell.angle_beta   90.00
_cell.angle_gamma   90.00
#
_symmetry.space_group_name_H-M   'P 1'
#
loop_
_entity.id
_entity.type
_entity.pdbx_description
1 polymer ?
#
loop_
_entity_poly.entity_id
_entity_poly.type
_entity_poly.pdbx_seq_one_letter_code
_entity_poly.pdbx_strand_id
1 'polypeptide(L)'
;MDYYDYSTSTYAASSDVGAVAVVIWLFVILIVMAVSILMIIAMWRIFTKAGKPGWASLVPIYNMVVMMQIVGRPEWQVVLMFLPFAHIYISIVLPLDLANSFGKTTGFGVLMIFFPALM
;
A
#
# COMPACT_ATOMS: atom_id res chain seq x y z
N MET A 1 -49.47 -4.19 31.94
CA MET A 1 -48.00 -4.18 32.13
C MET A 1 -47.41 -4.89 30.92
N ASP A 2 -47.23 -4.17 29.82
CA ASP A 2 -46.65 -4.67 28.57
C ASP A 2 -45.14 -4.39 28.58
N TYR A 3 -44.45 -4.96 29.55
CA TYR A 3 -42.99 -4.93 29.64
C TYR A 3 -42.33 -5.87 28.60
N TYR A 4 -43.15 -6.73 27.99
CA TYR A 4 -42.72 -7.69 26.99
C TYR A 4 -42.74 -7.03 25.62
N ASP A 5 -41.54 -6.78 25.10
CA ASP A 5 -41.13 -6.92 23.69
C ASP A 5 -40.21 -5.78 23.20
N TYR A 6 -40.13 -4.67 23.93
CA TYR A 6 -39.23 -3.56 23.54
C TYR A 6 -37.76 -3.96 23.65
N SER A 7 -37.39 -4.66 24.73
CA SER A 7 -36.02 -5.13 24.93
C SER A 7 -35.63 -6.14 23.86
N THR A 8 -36.43 -7.18 23.64
CA THR A 8 -36.20 -8.21 22.62
C THR A 8 -36.11 -7.63 21.20
N SER A 9 -37.00 -6.71 20.85
CA SER A 9 -36.97 -6.02 19.53
C SER A 9 -35.72 -5.17 19.34
N THR A 10 -35.27 -4.47 20.39
CA THR A 10 -34.06 -3.63 20.34
C THR A 10 -32.79 -4.49 20.29
N TYR A 11 -32.75 -5.61 21.01
CA TYR A 11 -31.65 -6.57 20.94
C TYR A 11 -31.59 -7.24 19.56
N ALA A 12 -32.73 -7.68 19.01
CA ALA A 12 -32.81 -8.27 17.67
C ALA A 12 -32.35 -7.28 16.58
N ALA A 13 -32.83 -6.04 16.61
CA ALA A 13 -32.37 -4.99 15.69
C ALA A 13 -30.87 -4.69 15.85
N SER A 14 -30.34 -4.69 17.08
CA SER A 14 -28.91 -4.46 17.34
C SER A 14 -28.02 -5.62 16.88
N SER A 15 -28.50 -6.87 16.99
CA SER A 15 -27.78 -8.05 16.49
C SER A 15 -27.78 -8.13 14.97
N ASP A 16 -28.87 -7.70 14.32
CA ASP A 16 -28.95 -7.65 12.86
C ASP A 16 -28.03 -6.57 12.28
N VAL A 17 -28.00 -5.37 12.88
CA VAL A 17 -27.06 -4.31 12.51
C VAL A 17 -25.61 -4.74 12.76
N GLY A 18 -25.35 -5.47 13.86
CA GLY A 18 -24.05 -6.05 14.14
C GLY A 18 -23.62 -7.10 13.12
N ALA A 19 -24.51 -8.00 12.72
CA ALA A 19 -24.24 -9.05 11.73
C ALA A 19 -23.96 -8.44 10.34
N VAL A 20 -24.75 -7.46 9.90
CA VAL A 20 -24.55 -6.77 8.62
C VAL A 20 -23.22 -6.01 8.62
N ALA A 21 -22.86 -5.35 9.73
CA ALA A 21 -21.57 -4.67 9.86
C ALA A 21 -20.40 -5.67 9.75
N VAL A 22 -20.48 -6.84 10.40
CA VAL A 22 -19.44 -7.87 10.31
C VAL A 22 -19.27 -8.40 8.89
N VAL A 23 -20.37 -8.64 8.17
CA VAL A 23 -20.31 -9.09 6.76
C VAL A 23 -19.66 -8.05 5.86
N ILE A 24 -19.99 -6.77 6.05
CA ILE A 24 -19.34 -5.65 5.33
C ILE A 24 -17.85 -5.60 5.66
N TRP A 25 -17.48 -5.69 6.93
CA TRP A 25 -16.07 -5.70 7.36
C TRP A 25 -15.28 -6.87 6.77
N LEU A 26 -15.84 -8.08 6.75
CA LEU A 26 -15.21 -9.25 6.13
C LEU A 26 -15.02 -9.08 4.63
N PHE A 27 -16.01 -8.50 3.94
CA PHE A 27 -15.91 -8.21 2.52
C PHE A 27 -14.83 -7.15 2.21
N VAL A 28 -14.75 -6.08 3.02
CA VAL A 28 -13.69 -5.08 2.92
C VAL A 28 -12.30 -5.71 3.14
N ILE A 29 -12.15 -6.56 4.15
CA ILE A 29 -10.89 -7.28 4.42
C ILE A 29 -10.50 -8.15 3.23
N LEU A 30 -11.45 -8.87 2.63
CA LEU A 30 -11.19 -9.69 1.44
C LEU A 30 -10.71 -8.85 0.25
N ILE A 31 -11.33 -7.69 0.01
CA ILE A 31 -10.89 -6.78 -1.05
C ILE A 31 -9.48 -6.27 -0.77
N VAL A 32 -9.19 -5.82 0.46
CA VAL A 32 -7.86 -5.33 0.84
C VAL A 32 -6.82 -6.42 0.68
N MET A 33 -7.12 -7.65 1.09
CA MET A 33 -6.25 -8.81 0.90
C MET A 33 -5.98 -9.07 -0.58
N ALA A 34 -7.02 -9.12 -1.42
CA ALA A 34 -6.85 -9.31 -2.86
C ALA A 34 -6.00 -8.20 -3.50
N VAL A 35 -6.25 -6.93 -3.16
CA VAL A 35 -5.48 -5.78 -3.64
C VAL A 35 -4.03 -5.86 -3.17
N SER A 36 -3.78 -6.23 -1.91
CA SER A 36 -2.42 -6.35 -1.37
C SER A 36 -1.60 -7.42 -2.10
N ILE A 37 -2.21 -8.56 -2.44
CA ILE A 37 -1.55 -9.62 -3.21
C ILE A 37 -1.21 -9.12 -4.62
N LEU A 38 -2.15 -8.42 -5.27
CA LEU A 38 -1.91 -7.82 -6.59
C LEU A 38 -0.78 -6.79 -6.54
N MET A 39 -0.70 -5.98 -5.48
CA MET A 39 0.40 -5.02 -5.28
C MET A 39 1.75 -5.73 -5.11
N ILE A 40 1.83 -6.78 -4.30
CA ILE A 40 3.07 -7.56 -4.12
C ILE A 40 3.53 -8.15 -5.46
N ILE A 41 2.60 -8.70 -6.25
CA ILE A 41 2.90 -9.24 -7.59
C ILE A 41 3.37 -8.12 -8.54
N ALA A 42 2.72 -6.95 -8.53
CA ALA A 42 3.13 -5.80 -9.32
C ALA A 42 4.55 -5.36 -8.95
N MET A 43 4.87 -5.26 -7.66
CA MET A 43 6.20 -4.92 -7.17
C MET A 43 7.25 -5.96 -7.57
N TRP A 44 6.93 -7.25 -7.45
CA TRP A 44 7.77 -8.34 -7.95
C TRP A 44 8.06 -8.21 -9.44
N ARG A 45 7.07 -7.84 -10.25
CA ARG A 45 7.24 -7.63 -11.70
C ARG A 45 8.11 -6.41 -12.00
N ILE A 46 8.04 -5.36 -11.19
CA ILE A 46 8.90 -4.16 -11.30
C ILE A 46 10.35 -4.52 -10.98
N PHE A 47 10.58 -5.24 -9.87
CA PHE A 47 11.93 -5.61 -9.42
C PHE A 47 12.60 -6.60 -10.39
N THR A 48 11.86 -7.61 -10.84
CA THR A 48 12.34 -8.57 -11.83
C THR A 48 12.67 -7.92 -13.17
N LYS A 49 11.87 -6.94 -13.62
CA LYS A 49 12.18 -6.14 -14.83
C LYS A 49 13.44 -5.29 -14.70
N ALA A 50 13.76 -4.84 -13.49
CA ALA A 50 14.98 -4.10 -13.22
C ALA A 50 16.19 -5.00 -12.91
N GLY A 51 16.07 -6.33 -13.12
CA GLY A 51 17.15 -7.28 -12.89
C GLY A 51 17.47 -7.54 -11.41
N LYS A 52 16.53 -7.20 -10.50
CA LYS A 52 16.68 -7.36 -9.05
C LYS A 52 15.79 -8.47 -8.52
N PRO A 53 16.16 -9.12 -7.39
CA PRO A 53 15.35 -10.17 -6.79
C PRO A 53 13.98 -9.62 -6.35
N GLY A 54 12.89 -10.18 -6.89
CA GLY A 54 11.53 -9.79 -6.53
C GLY A 54 11.27 -9.90 -5.03
N TRP A 55 11.73 -10.97 -4.38
CA TRP A 55 11.54 -11.20 -2.93
C TRP A 55 12.06 -10.04 -2.06
N ALA A 56 12.94 -9.19 -2.58
CA ALA A 56 13.39 -8.01 -1.88
C ALA A 56 12.25 -7.06 -1.48
N SER A 57 11.12 -7.09 -2.19
CA SER A 57 9.96 -6.26 -1.88
C SER A 57 9.29 -6.61 -0.54
N LEU A 58 9.49 -7.83 -0.04
CA LEU A 58 8.90 -8.31 1.22
C LEU A 58 9.63 -7.78 2.46
N VAL A 59 10.89 -7.40 2.31
CA VAL A 59 11.72 -6.92 3.44
C VAL A 59 11.75 -5.39 3.39
N PRO A 60 11.20 -4.66 4.37
CA PRO A 60 11.01 -3.20 4.28
C PRO A 60 12.29 -2.42 3.98
N ILE A 61 13.39 -2.73 4.67
CA ILE A 61 14.67 -2.04 4.47
C ILE A 61 15.30 -2.43 3.12
N TYR A 62 15.23 -3.71 2.77
CA TYR A 62 15.85 -4.20 1.53
C TYR A 62 15.08 -3.76 0.29
N ASN A 63 13.75 -3.62 0.38
CA ASN A 63 12.90 -3.03 -0.65
C ASN A 63 13.40 -1.62 -1.01
N MET A 64 13.61 -0.76 -0.01
CA MET A 64 14.10 0.60 -0.23
C MET A 64 15.47 0.60 -0.89
N VAL A 65 16.43 -0.16 -0.35
CA VAL A 65 17.79 -0.27 -0.93
C VAL A 65 17.72 -0.72 -2.39
N VAL A 66 16.96 -1.76 -2.69
CA VAL A 66 16.79 -2.26 -4.06
C VAL A 66 16.11 -1.22 -4.93
N MET A 67 15.11 -0.50 -4.43
CA MET A 67 14.45 0.55 -5.19
C MET A 67 15.41 1.70 -5.54
N MET A 68 16.27 2.11 -4.61
CA MET A 68 17.33 3.08 -4.93
C MET A 68 18.32 2.54 -5.95
N GLN A 69 18.68 1.25 -5.90
CA GLN A 69 19.50 0.61 -6.93
C GLN A 69 18.82 0.57 -8.30
N ILE A 70 17.49 0.36 -8.36
CA ILE A 70 16.70 0.38 -9.62
C ILE A 70 16.69 1.77 -10.23
N VAL A 71 16.53 2.79 -9.39
CA VAL A 71 16.50 4.20 -9.79
C VAL A 71 17.91 4.75 -10.11
N GLY A 72 18.97 4.03 -9.75
CA GLY A 72 20.36 4.46 -9.95
C GLY A 72 20.82 5.52 -8.94
N ARG A 73 20.20 5.56 -7.75
CA ARG A 73 20.50 6.50 -6.66
C ARG A 73 21.34 5.86 -5.54
N PRO A 74 22.09 6.66 -4.77
CA PRO A 74 22.92 6.15 -3.69
C PRO A 74 22.08 5.54 -2.56
N GLU A 75 22.39 4.31 -2.16
CA GLU A 75 21.68 3.54 -1.11
C GLU A 75 21.71 4.23 0.26
N TRP A 76 22.67 5.15 0.48
CA TRP A 76 22.71 6.02 1.67
C TRP A 76 21.43 6.84 1.88
N GLN A 77 20.64 7.11 0.82
CA GLN A 77 19.37 7.82 0.96
C GLN A 77 18.35 7.08 1.83
N VAL A 78 18.50 5.76 2.05
CA VAL A 78 17.70 5.01 3.04
C VAL A 78 17.93 5.57 4.45
N VAL A 79 19.14 5.98 4.79
CA VAL A 79 19.45 6.59 6.10
C VAL A 79 18.86 8.00 6.21
N LEU A 80 18.84 8.75 5.10
CA LEU A 80 18.17 10.05 5.05
C LEU A 80 16.66 9.94 5.27
N MET A 81 16.05 8.78 5.07
CA MET A 81 14.63 8.56 5.32
C MET A 81 14.25 8.67 6.81
N PHE A 82 15.24 8.57 7.72
CA PHE A 82 15.05 8.87 9.15
C PHE A 82 14.92 10.38 9.43
N LEU A 83 15.31 11.25 8.50
CA LEU A 83 15.10 12.69 8.61
C LEU A 83 13.78 13.09 7.90
N PRO A 84 12.87 13.79 8.59
CA PRO A 84 11.55 14.12 8.04
C PRO A 84 11.61 15.01 6.78
N PHE A 85 12.58 15.91 6.69
CA PHE A 85 12.75 16.78 5.52
C PHE A 85 13.22 16.03 4.28
N ALA A 86 14.19 15.12 4.46
CA ALA A 86 14.68 14.30 3.35
C ALA A 86 13.65 13.24 2.94
N HIS A 87 12.84 12.75 3.88
CA HIS A 87 11.70 11.89 3.59
C HIS A 87 10.72 12.51 2.58
N ILE A 88 10.36 13.79 2.77
CA ILE A 88 9.46 14.52 1.84
C ILE A 88 10.11 14.71 0.45
N TYR A 89 11.43 14.97 0.41
CA TYR A 89 12.13 15.07 -0.86
C TYR A 89 12.13 13.74 -1.62
N ILE A 90 12.43 12.64 -0.93
CA ILE A 90 12.49 11.30 -1.52
C ILE A 90 11.10 10.86 -1.99
N SER A 91 10.03 11.16 -1.25
CA SER A 91 8.67 10.76 -1.63
C SER A 91 8.17 11.41 -2.93
N ILE A 92 8.71 12.58 -3.32
CA ILE A 92 8.36 13.26 -4.57
C ILE A 92 9.28 12.84 -5.71
N VAL A 93 10.58 12.73 -5.45
CA VAL A 93 11.59 12.51 -6.49
C VAL A 93 11.72 11.02 -6.86
N LEU A 94 11.59 10.11 -5.89
CA LEU A 94 11.73 8.67 -6.13
C LEU A 94 10.70 8.14 -7.16
N PRO A 95 9.40 8.50 -7.11
CA PRO A 95 8.42 8.04 -8.11
C PRO A 95 8.67 8.60 -9.51
N LEU A 96 9.19 9.82 -9.60
CA LEU A 96 9.54 10.45 -10.87
C LEU A 96 10.76 9.79 -11.52
N ASP A 97 11.80 9.54 -10.72
CA ASP A 97 13.02 8.89 -11.20
C ASP A 97 12.76 7.40 -11.50
N LEU A 98 11.86 6.73 -10.76
CA LEU A 98 11.39 5.38 -11.06
C LEU A 98 10.57 5.33 -12.36
N ALA A 99 9.68 6.30 -12.59
CA ALA A 99 8.95 6.40 -13.85
C ALA A 99 9.91 6.61 -15.03
N ASN A 100 10.91 7.48 -14.86
CA ASN A 100 11.95 7.72 -15.86
C ASN A 100 12.81 6.47 -16.11
N SER A 101 13.18 5.70 -15.09
CA SER A 101 13.98 4.47 -15.26
C SER A 101 13.21 3.37 -16.02
N PHE A 102 11.89 3.40 -16.00
CA PHE A 102 11.03 2.52 -16.80
C PHE A 102 10.64 3.09 -18.17
N GLY A 103 11.18 4.25 -18.56
CA GLY A 103 10.84 4.93 -19.81
C GLY A 103 9.39 5.41 -19.88
N LYS A 104 8.73 5.56 -18.71
CA LYS A 104 7.34 6.02 -18.60
C LYS A 104 7.30 7.53 -18.39
N THR A 105 6.21 8.15 -18.83
CA THR A 105 6.02 9.60 -18.76
C THR A 105 5.92 10.10 -17.31
N THR A 106 6.25 11.37 -17.11
CA THR A 106 6.12 12.08 -15.81
C THR A 106 4.74 11.93 -15.19
N GLY A 107 3.68 11.80 -16.00
CA GLY A 107 2.31 11.56 -15.53
C GLY A 107 2.15 10.24 -14.75
N PHE A 108 2.91 9.19 -15.10
CA PHE A 108 2.94 7.95 -14.33
C PHE A 108 3.61 8.13 -12.96
N GLY A 109 4.69 8.92 -12.90
CA GLY A 109 5.34 9.29 -11.64
C GLY A 109 4.43 10.13 -10.73
N VAL A 110 3.69 11.09 -11.31
CA VAL A 110 2.68 11.87 -10.58
C VAL A 110 1.56 10.97 -10.05
N LEU A 111 1.09 10.01 -10.86
CA LEU A 111 0.07 9.05 -10.42
C LEU A 111 0.57 8.18 -9.25
N MET A 112 1.86 7.80 -9.25
CA MET A 112 2.48 7.11 -8.10
C MET A 112 2.57 8.00 -6.84
N ILE A 113 2.76 9.31 -6.98
CA ILE A 113 2.73 10.24 -5.83
C ILE A 113 1.34 10.26 -5.17
N PHE A 114 0.26 10.24 -5.97
CA PHE A 114 -1.11 10.17 -5.45
C PHE A 114 -1.47 8.78 -4.90
N PHE A 115 -0.80 7.72 -5.37
CA PHE A 115 -0.97 6.35 -4.91
C PHE A 115 0.33 5.80 -4.27
N PRO A 116 0.70 6.31 -3.08
CA PRO A 116 1.91 5.88 -2.37
C PRO A 116 1.87 4.41 -1.92
N ALA A 117 0.75 3.71 -2.07
CA ALA A 117 0.69 2.27 -1.85
C ALA A 117 1.27 1.44 -3.02
N LEU A 118 1.55 2.07 -4.18
CA LEU A 118 2.12 1.42 -5.36
C LEU A 118 3.66 1.51 -5.41
N MET A 119 4.27 2.18 -4.44
CA MET A 119 5.72 2.29 -4.23
C MET A 119 6.17 1.41 -3.06
#